data_AF-T1BXL4-F1
#
_entry.id   AF-T1BXL4-F1
#
_cell.length_a   1.000
_cell.length_b   1.000
_cell.length_c   1.000
_cell.angle_alpha   90.00
_cell.angle_beta   90.00
_cell.angle_gamma   90.00
#
_symmetry.space_group_name_H-M   'P 1'
#
loop_
_entity.id
_entity.type
_entity.pdbx_description
1 polymer ?
#
loop_
_entity_poly.entity_id
_entity_poly.type
_entity_poly.pdbx_seq_one_letter_code
_entity_poly.pdbx_strand_id
1 'polypeptide(L)'
;MSAQPAAGSAPDHVNIEIDGHALQVPKGSMIIQAADKVGISIPRFCYHHKLPIAANCRQCLVEVEMGGKPIPKPQPACATPVAEGMKVHTRSEKALHWQRDV
;
A
#
# COMPACT_ATOMS: atom_id res chain seq x y z
N MET A 1 -27.80 -19.11 -20.65
CA MET A 1 -28.41 -18.69 -19.38
C MET A 1 -27.41 -17.79 -18.68
N SER A 2 -27.45 -16.51 -19.04
CA SER A 2 -26.49 -15.50 -18.60
C SER A 2 -26.90 -15.01 -17.21
N ALA A 3 -26.02 -15.16 -16.23
CA ALA A 3 -26.10 -14.43 -14.97
C ALA A 3 -24.80 -13.63 -14.85
N GLN A 4 -24.91 -12.31 -15.07
CA GLN A 4 -23.86 -11.36 -14.73
C GLN A 4 -23.79 -11.26 -13.20
N PRO A 5 -22.62 -11.29 -12.55
CA PRO A 5 -22.53 -10.93 -11.15
C PRO A 5 -22.66 -9.42 -11.02
N ALA A 6 -23.63 -9.00 -10.21
CA ALA A 6 -23.82 -7.63 -9.79
C ALA A 6 -22.55 -7.09 -9.10
N ALA A 7 -22.24 -5.81 -9.33
CA ALA A 7 -21.24 -5.08 -8.58
C ALA A 7 -21.57 -5.09 -7.07
N GLY A 8 -20.64 -5.58 -6.23
CA GLY A 8 -20.78 -5.53 -4.77
C GLY A 8 -19.87 -6.53 -4.03
N SER A 9 -18.75 -6.03 -3.48
CA SER A 9 -17.89 -6.57 -2.40
C SER A 9 -17.71 -8.10 -2.30
N ALA A 10 -16.58 -8.60 -2.79
CA ALA A 10 -16.07 -9.91 -2.36
C ALA A 10 -15.66 -9.85 -0.86
N PRO A 11 -15.92 -10.90 -0.06
CA PRO A 11 -15.76 -10.89 1.41
C PRO A 11 -14.32 -10.70 1.92
N ASP A 12 -13.33 -10.74 1.02
CA ASP A 12 -11.91 -10.63 1.36
C ASP A 12 -11.24 -9.36 0.80
N HIS A 13 -11.98 -8.28 0.54
CA HIS A 13 -11.38 -6.97 0.20
C HIS A 13 -11.39 -6.03 1.40
N VAL A 14 -10.38 -5.18 1.48
CA VAL A 14 -10.29 -4.10 2.45
C VAL A 14 -10.33 -2.74 1.75
N ASN A 15 -10.98 -1.77 2.38
CA ASN A 15 -11.01 -0.39 1.94
C ASN A 15 -9.80 0.34 2.49
N ILE A 16 -9.00 0.92 1.59
CA ILE A 16 -7.84 1.73 1.95
C ILE A 16 -7.83 3.03 1.14
N GLU A 17 -6.96 3.95 1.53
CA GLU A 17 -6.71 5.20 0.84
C GLU A 17 -5.21 5.36 0.61
N ILE A 18 -4.78 5.69 -0.61
CA ILE A 18 -3.37 6.00 -0.92
C ILE A 18 -3.32 7.37 -1.57
N ASP A 19 -2.65 8.33 -0.94
CA ASP A 19 -2.52 9.73 -1.41
C ASP A 19 -3.86 10.39 -1.80
N GLY A 20 -4.93 10.11 -1.05
CA GLY A 20 -6.28 10.63 -1.33
C GLY A 20 -7.12 9.76 -2.28
N HIS A 21 -6.55 8.71 -2.85
CA HIS A 21 -7.27 7.77 -3.71
C HIS A 21 -7.85 6.63 -2.88
N ALA A 22 -9.18 6.58 -2.75
CA ALA A 22 -9.87 5.46 -2.13
C ALA A 22 -9.89 4.26 -3.08
N LEU A 23 -9.51 3.08 -2.59
CA LEU A 23 -9.48 1.85 -3.36
C LEU A 23 -9.83 0.61 -2.52
N GLN A 24 -10.39 -0.38 -3.20
CA GLN A 24 -10.68 -1.70 -2.64
C GLN A 24 -9.62 -2.69 -3.11
N VAL A 25 -8.98 -3.36 -2.16
CA VAL A 25 -7.83 -4.23 -2.44
C VAL A 25 -8.04 -5.58 -1.74
N PRO A 26 -7.68 -6.71 -2.38
CA PRO A 26 -7.71 -8.00 -1.69
C PRO A 26 -6.89 -7.96 -0.40
N LYS A 27 -7.48 -8.45 0.68
CA LYS A 27 -6.84 -8.62 1.99
C LYS A 27 -5.56 -9.43 1.83
N GLY A 28 -4.49 -8.99 2.49
CA GLY A 28 -3.17 -9.61 2.39
C GLY A 28 -2.32 -9.12 1.21
N SER A 29 -2.86 -8.28 0.32
CA SER A 29 -2.03 -7.56 -0.65
C SER A 29 -1.07 -6.62 0.07
N MET A 30 0.10 -6.36 -0.51
CA MET A 30 1.05 -5.37 0.02
C MET A 30 0.67 -3.97 -0.41
N ILE A 31 1.05 -2.95 0.37
CA ILE A 31 0.82 -1.54 0.03
C ILE A 31 1.38 -1.21 -1.37
N ILE A 32 2.57 -1.72 -1.72
CA ILE A 32 3.20 -1.45 -3.01
C ILE A 32 2.38 -1.99 -4.20
N GLN A 33 1.69 -3.13 -4.02
CA GLN A 33 0.84 -3.72 -5.04
C GLN A 33 -0.45 -2.92 -5.20
N ALA A 34 -0.99 -2.42 -4.08
CA ALA A 34 -2.15 -1.54 -4.09
C ALA A 34 -1.85 -0.21 -4.79
N ALA A 35 -0.69 0.40 -4.53
CA ALA A 35 -0.24 1.62 -5.17
C ALA A 35 -0.02 1.44 -6.68
N ASP A 36 0.62 0.33 -7.09
CA ASP A 36 0.84 0.02 -8.51
C ASP A 36 -0.47 -0.11 -9.30
N LYS A 37 -1.55 -0.63 -8.69
CA LYS A 37 -2.87 -0.75 -9.34
C LYS A 37 -3.50 0.59 -9.70
N VAL A 38 -3.17 1.65 -8.96
CA VAL A 38 -3.69 3.00 -9.19
C VAL A 38 -2.65 3.93 -9.82
N GLY A 39 -1.51 3.38 -10.28
CA GLY A 39 -0.46 4.15 -10.96
C GLY A 39 0.40 5.01 -10.03
N ILE A 40 0.33 4.79 -8.71
CA ILE A 40 1.16 5.52 -7.73
C ILE A 40 2.51 4.80 -7.60
N SER A 41 3.55 5.40 -8.16
CA SER A 41 4.89 4.81 -8.13
C SER A 41 5.61 5.08 -6.81
N ILE A 42 5.70 4.05 -5.97
CA ILE A 42 6.57 4.03 -4.78
C ILE A 42 7.99 3.62 -5.19
N PRO A 43 9.05 4.35 -4.82
CA PRO A 43 10.42 4.02 -5.19
C PRO A 43 10.87 2.69 -4.57
N ARG A 44 11.61 1.88 -5.33
CA ARG A 44 11.96 0.50 -4.95
C ARG A 44 13.23 0.03 -5.66
N PHE A 45 14.07 -0.73 -4.95
CA PHE A 45 15.23 -1.41 -5.54
C PHE A 45 15.09 -2.94 -5.47
N CYS A 46 14.81 -3.48 -4.29
CA CYS A 46 14.79 -4.93 -4.06
C CYS A 46 13.42 -5.60 -4.27
N TYR A 47 12.40 -4.86 -4.75
CA TYR A 47 11.05 -5.40 -4.94
C TYR A 47 10.77 -5.65 -6.42
N HIS A 48 10.21 -6.83 -6.71
CA HIS A 48 9.66 -7.17 -8.02
C HIS A 48 8.43 -8.07 -7.83
N HIS A 49 7.35 -7.82 -8.56
CA HIS A 49 6.05 -8.51 -8.39
C HIS A 49 6.10 -10.03 -8.62
N LYS A 50 7.09 -10.53 -9.37
CA LYS A 50 7.30 -11.98 -9.64
C LYS A 50 8.34 -12.64 -8.73
N LEU A 51 8.97 -11.88 -7.83
CA LEU A 51 10.00 -12.41 -6.93
C LEU A 51 9.49 -12.38 -5.47
N PRO A 52 10.06 -13.22 -4.59
CA PRO A 52 9.80 -13.12 -3.16
C PRO A 52 10.15 -11.74 -2.60
N ILE A 53 9.45 -11.34 -1.54
CA ILE A 53 9.68 -10.05 -0.86
C ILE A 53 10.97 -10.12 -0.06
N ALA A 54 11.97 -9.32 -0.44
CA ALA A 54 13.26 -9.24 0.27
C ALA A 54 13.27 -8.21 1.42
N ALA A 55 12.61 -7.06 1.26
CA ALA A 55 12.52 -5.97 2.24
C ALA A 55 13.86 -5.39 2.77
N ASN A 56 14.97 -5.56 2.05
CA ASN A 56 16.29 -5.12 2.51
C ASN A 56 16.63 -3.66 2.17
N CYS A 57 16.15 -3.14 1.02
CA CYS A 57 16.59 -1.83 0.53
C CYS A 57 15.99 -0.63 1.24
N ARG A 58 14.87 -0.77 1.97
CA ARG A 58 14.13 0.32 2.66
C ARG A 58 13.74 1.55 1.82
N GLN A 59 13.99 1.56 0.52
CA GLN A 59 13.61 2.68 -0.36
C GLN A 59 12.09 2.88 -0.49
N CYS A 60 11.29 1.87 -0.17
CA CYS A 60 9.83 1.92 -0.27
C CYS A 60 9.13 2.36 1.03
N LEU A 61 9.83 3.06 1.93
CA LEU A 61 9.24 3.53 3.18
C LEU A 61 8.16 4.57 2.92
N VAL A 62 7.01 4.40 3.56
CA VAL A 62 5.85 5.28 3.46
C VAL A 62 5.30 5.61 4.85
N GLU A 63 4.58 6.72 4.95
CA GLU A 63 3.82 7.07 6.14
C GLU A 63 2.44 6.42 6.06
N VAL A 64 2.00 5.83 7.17
CA VAL A 64 0.73 5.12 7.26
C VAL A 64 -0.04 5.65 8.46
N GLU A 65 -1.33 5.89 8.26
CA GLU A 65 -2.28 6.25 9.30
C GLU A 65 -3.32 5.14 9.45
N MET A 66 -3.65 4.80 10.69
CA MET A 66 -4.67 3.81 11.02
C MET A 66 -5.49 4.29 12.21
N GLY A 67 -6.82 4.28 12.08
CA GLY A 67 -7.72 4.74 13.15
C GLY A 67 -7.55 6.22 13.51
N GLY A 68 -7.19 7.07 12.55
CA GLY A 68 -6.99 8.51 12.77
C GLY A 68 -5.64 8.88 13.39
N LYS A 69 -4.71 7.93 13.54
CA LYS A 69 -3.38 8.17 14.13
C LYS A 69 -2.27 7.71 13.19
N PRO A 70 -1.23 8.54 12.97
CA PRO A 70 -0.07 8.12 12.21
C PRO A 70 0.73 7.07 12.97
N ILE A 71 1.17 6.03 12.26
CA ILE A 71 2.07 5.02 12.81
C ILE A 71 3.44 5.68 12.99
N PRO A 72 4.05 5.62 14.20
CA PRO A 72 5.28 6.36 14.49
C PRO A 72 6.50 5.80 13.74
N LYS A 73 6.45 4.53 13.31
CA LYS A 73 7.53 3.87 12.58
C LYS A 73 7.22 3.85 11.08
N PRO A 74 8.21 4.16 10.22
CA PRO A 74 8.04 4.07 8.78
C PRO A 74 7.70 2.65 8.36
N GLN A 75 6.73 2.50 7.46
CA GLN A 75 6.27 1.20 7.00
C GLN A 75 6.89 0.87 5.64
N PRO A 76 7.53 -0.30 5.45
CA PRO A 76 8.02 -0.71 4.15
C PRO A 76 6.84 -1.13 3.26
N ALA A 77 6.53 -0.34 2.23
CA ALA A 77 5.39 -0.63 1.36
C ALA A 77 5.45 -2.01 0.69
N CYS A 78 6.66 -2.56 0.49
CA CYS A 78 6.84 -3.87 -0.13
C CYS A 78 6.49 -5.07 0.76
N ALA A 79 6.41 -4.88 2.08
CA ALA A 79 6.25 -5.97 3.05
C ALA A 79 5.12 -5.74 4.07
N THR A 80 4.51 -4.54 4.07
CA THR A 80 3.36 -4.24 4.91
C THR A 80 2.08 -4.61 4.18
N PRO A 81 1.27 -5.55 4.72
CA PRO A 81 -0.02 -5.88 4.15
C PRO A 81 -1.04 -4.76 4.39
N VAL A 82 -1.97 -4.59 3.47
CA VAL A 82 -3.07 -3.64 3.60
C VAL A 82 -4.07 -4.12 4.65
N ALA A 83 -4.66 -3.17 5.39
CA ALA A 83 -5.67 -3.43 6.41
C ALA A 83 -6.84 -2.45 6.26
N GLU A 84 -8.01 -2.81 6.78
CA GLU A 84 -9.22 -1.98 6.69
C GLU A 84 -9.01 -0.58 7.29
N GLY A 85 -9.42 0.44 6.54
CA GLY A 85 -9.32 1.85 6.96
C GLY A 85 -7.89 2.39 6.98
N MET A 86 -6.92 1.69 6.37
CA MET A 86 -5.55 2.15 6.25
C MET A 86 -5.46 3.33 5.28
N LYS A 87 -4.79 4.41 5.70
CA LYS A 87 -4.42 5.53 4.83
C LYS A 87 -2.91 5.56 4.65
N VAL A 88 -2.45 5.72 3.42
CA VAL A 88 -1.02 5.72 3.08
C VAL A 88 -0.67 7.04 2.42
N HIS A 89 0.41 7.66 2.88
CA HIS A 89 0.99 8.85 2.28
C HIS A 89 2.37 8.50 1.73
N THR A 90 2.51 8.47 0.41
CA THR A 90 3.75 8.06 -0.26
C THR A 90 4.74 9.22 -0.43
N ARG A 91 4.24 10.46 -0.39
CA ARG A 91 5.01 11.70 -0.61
C ARG A 91 4.92 12.71 0.54
N SER A 92 4.56 12.28 1.76
CA SER A 92 4.63 13.16 2.93
C SER A 92 6.06 13.59 3.22
N GLU A 93 6.24 14.67 3.99
CA GLU A 93 7.57 15.15 4.38
C GLU A 93 8.42 14.06 5.03
N LYS A 94 7.81 13.27 5.93
CA LYS A 94 8.47 12.14 6.59
C LYS A 94 8.82 11.02 5.61
N ALA A 95 7.89 10.65 4.73
CA ALA A 95 8.14 9.62 3.71
C ALA A 95 9.32 9.99 2.83
N LEU A 96 9.37 11.24 2.35
CA LEU A 96 10.47 11.74 1.52
C LEU A 96 11.79 11.83 2.27
N HIS A 97 11.76 12.21 3.55
CA HIS A 97 12.96 12.21 4.40
C HIS A 97 13.53 10.80 4.53
N TRP A 98 12.71 9.81 4.89
CA TRP A 98 13.18 8.42 5.01
C TRP A 98 13.71 7.86 3.71
N GLN A 99 13.09 8.16 2.57
CA GLN A 99 13.53 7.68 1.25
C GLN A 99 14.84 8.31 0.77
N ARG A 100 15.22 9.48 1.29
CA ARG A 100 16.49 10.15 0.97
C ARG A 100 17.64 9.69 1.86
N ASP A 101 17.31 9.23 3.06
CA ASP A 101 18.28 8.79 4.08
C ASP A 101 18.66 7.30 3.94
N VAL A 102 18.00 6.58 3.03
CA VAL A 102 18.29 5.18 2.66
C VAL A 102 19.55 5.09 1.81
#